data_AF-A0A9E1W8B4-F1
#
_entry.id   AF-A0A9E1W8B4-F1
#
_cell.length_a   1.000
_cell.length_b   1.000
_cell.length_c   1.000
_cell.angle_alpha   90.00
_cell.angle_beta   90.00
_cell.angle_gamma   90.00
#
_symmetry.space_group_name_H-M   'P 1'
#
loop_
_entity.id
_entity.type
_entity.pdbx_description
1 polymer ?
#
loop_
_entity_poly.entity_id
_entity_poly.type
_entity_poly.pdbx_seq_one_letter_code
_entity_poly.pdbx_strand_id
1 'polypeptide(L)'
;MTDPELGIQIIEALEKKIETRFHRQSRTSEGTEPGLVLSALVKLEEQELLAQENAHRSNGSDDTANAFMMVRTELLHSVVRDLYDRLT
;
A
#
# COMPACT_ATOMS: atom_id res chain seq x y z
N MET A 1 21.72 0.47 5.70
CA MET A 1 21.29 -0.85 5.18
C MET A 1 19.79 -0.83 5.40
N THR A 2 18.98 -0.90 4.34
CA THR A 2 17.52 -0.86 4.49
C THR A 2 17.07 -1.98 5.41
N ASP A 3 16.31 -1.63 6.45
CA ASP A 3 15.79 -2.59 7.42
C ASP A 3 14.71 -3.46 6.75
N PRO A 4 14.97 -4.77 6.51
CA PRO A 4 13.99 -5.65 5.88
C PRO A 4 12.73 -5.83 6.72
N GLU A 5 12.85 -5.72 8.04
CA GLU A 5 11.74 -5.90 8.99
C GLU A 5 10.76 -4.73 8.88
N LEU A 6 11.27 -3.52 8.71
CA LEU A 6 10.44 -2.34 8.45
C LEU A 6 9.67 -2.46 7.13
N GLY A 7 10.29 -2.99 6.07
CA GLY A 7 9.62 -3.25 4.81
C GLY A 7 8.41 -4.18 4.96
N ILE A 8 8.57 -5.26 5.73
CA ILE A 8 7.49 -6.21 6.03
C ILE A 8 6.36 -5.53 6.82
N GLN A 9 6.69 -4.76 7.85
CA GLN A 9 5.70 -4.04 8.66
C GLN A 9 4.88 -3.04 7.83
N ILE A 10 5.52 -2.33 6.89
CA ILE A 10 4.82 -1.40 5.98
C ILE A 10 3.84 -2.18 5.10
N ILE A 11 4.23 -3.35 4.58
CA ILE A 11 3.36 -4.20 3.76
C ILE A 11 2.15 -4.69 4.55
N GLU A 12 2.35 -5.26 5.74
CA GLU A 12 1.25 -5.75 6.58
C GLU A 12 0.26 -4.63 6.93
N ALA A 13 0.78 -3.43 7.20
CA ALA A 13 -0.04 -2.25 7.46
C ALA A 13 -0.84 -1.83 6.22
N LEU A 14 -0.22 -1.84 5.03
CA LEU A 14 -0.87 -1.54 3.76
C LEU A 14 -1.99 -2.54 3.45
N GLU A 15 -1.71 -3.84 3.55
CA GLU A 15 -2.67 -4.91 3.30
C GLU A 15 -3.93 -4.74 4.13
N LYS A 16 -3.76 -4.61 5.45
CA LYS A 16 -4.87 -4.44 6.38
C LYS A 16 -5.66 -3.18 6.09
N LYS A 17 -4.98 -2.09 5.72
CA LYS A 17 -5.61 -0.81 5.40
C LYS A 17 -6.41 -0.87 4.11
N ILE A 18 -5.87 -1.47 3.04
CA ILE A 18 -6.55 -1.65 1.76
C ILE A 18 -7.75 -2.57 1.95
N GLU A 19 -7.59 -3.72 2.61
CA GLU A 19 -8.67 -4.67 2.90
C GLU A 19 -9.83 -4.01 3.67
N THR A 20 -9.51 -3.24 4.72
CA THR A 20 -10.51 -2.51 5.50
C THR A 20 -11.26 -1.49 4.64
N ARG A 21 -10.55 -0.72 3.80
CA ARG A 21 -11.15 0.28 2.91
C ARG A 21 -11.98 -0.37 1.82
N PHE A 22 -11.51 -1.48 1.26
CA PHE A 22 -12.20 -2.25 0.23
C PHE A 22 -13.54 -2.76 0.76
N HIS A 23 -13.57 -3.48 1.89
CA HIS A 23 -14.82 -3.97 2.48
C HIS A 23 -15.80 -2.85 2.81
N ARG A 24 -15.30 -1.70 3.26
CA ARG A 24 -16.15 -0.53 3.50
C ARG A 24 -16.76 0.01 2.20
N GLN A 25 -15.95 0.17 1.14
CA GLN A 25 -16.42 0.70 -0.14
C GLN A 25 -17.35 -0.26 -0.87
N SER A 26 -17.04 -1.55 -0.89
CA SER A 26 -17.87 -2.59 -1.52
C SER A 26 -19.25 -2.72 -0.87
N ARG A 27 -19.40 -2.38 0.43
CA ARG A 27 -20.71 -2.29 1.09
C ARG A 27 -21.53 -1.09 0.69
N THR A 28 -20.88 -0.01 0.26
CA THR A 28 -21.54 1.27 -0.09
C THR A 28 -21.71 1.48 -1.59
N SER A 29 -21.05 0.66 -2.41
CA SER A 29 -20.97 0.83 -3.85
C SER A 29 -21.55 -0.41 -4.54
N GLU A 30 -22.89 -0.49 -4.55
CA GLU A 30 -23.60 -1.52 -5.31
C GLU A 30 -23.29 -1.33 -6.81
N GLY A 31 -22.70 -2.35 -7.43
CA GLY A 31 -22.44 -2.38 -8.89
C GLY A 31 -21.06 -1.89 -9.34
N THR A 32 -20.17 -1.46 -8.43
CA THR A 32 -18.78 -1.14 -8.80
C THR A 32 -17.95 -2.42 -8.86
N GLU A 33 -17.25 -2.65 -9.97
CA GLU A 33 -16.38 -3.82 -10.12
C GLU A 33 -15.28 -3.83 -9.05
N PRO A 34 -15.09 -4.94 -8.31
CA PRO A 34 -14.07 -5.06 -7.27
C PRO A 34 -12.66 -4.65 -7.70
N GLY A 35 -12.28 -4.96 -8.95
CA GLY A 35 -10.98 -4.57 -9.50
C GLY A 35 -10.78 -3.06 -9.62
N LEU A 36 -11.84 -2.31 -9.93
CA LEU A 36 -11.78 -0.84 -10.00
C LEU A 36 -11.65 -0.21 -8.61
N VAL A 37 -12.38 -0.75 -7.63
CA VAL A 37 -12.27 -0.34 -6.22
C VAL A 37 -10.85 -0.56 -5.72
N LEU A 38 -10.30 -1.76 -5.94
CA LEU A 38 -8.95 -2.09 -5.49
C LEU A 38 -7.90 -1.22 -6.21
N SER A 39 -8.01 -1.03 -7.53
CA SER A 39 -7.10 -0.18 -8.29
C SER A 39 -7.08 1.27 -7.78
N ALA A 40 -8.25 1.82 -7.44
CA ALA A 40 -8.35 3.17 -6.88
C ALA A 40 -7.70 3.27 -5.49
N LEU A 41 -7.92 2.27 -4.63
CA LEU A 41 -7.32 2.21 -3.30
C LEU A 41 -5.79 2.10 -3.37
N VAL A 42 -5.26 1.27 -4.26
CA VAL A 42 -3.82 1.10 -4.46
C VAL A 42 -3.16 2.41 -4.88
N LYS A 43 -3.76 3.14 -5.84
CA LYS A 43 -3.23 4.44 -6.27
C LYS A 43 -3.16 5.44 -5.11
N LEU A 44 -4.13 5.42 -4.19
CA LEU A 44 -4.09 6.26 -3.00
C LEU A 44 -2.94 5.85 -2.07
N GLU A 45 -2.76 4.56 -1.83
CA GLU A 45 -1.67 4.07 -0.99
C GLU A 45 -0.28 4.33 -1.62
N GLU A 46 -0.13 4.23 -2.94
CA GLU A 46 1.12 4.55 -3.64
C GLU A 46 1.53 6.01 -3.42
N GLN A 47 0.57 6.94 -3.48
CA GLN A 47 0.81 8.36 -3.19
C GLN A 47 1.18 8.60 -1.72
N GLU A 48 0.56 7.85 -0.80
CA GLU A 48 0.89 7.94 0.62
C GLU A 48 2.30 7.42 0.91
N LEU A 49 2.71 6.31 0.30
CA LEU A 49 4.08 5.79 0.41
C LEU A 49 5.12 6.78 -0.15
N LEU A 50 4.82 7.43 -1.29
CA LEU A 50 5.65 8.50 -1.84
C LEU A 50 5.75 9.71 -0.89
N ALA A 51 4.65 10.10 -0.25
CA ALA A 51 4.66 11.18 0.73
C ALA A 51 5.52 10.82 1.96
N GLN A 52 5.42 9.59 2.46
CA GLN A 52 6.24 9.10 3.58
C GLN A 52 7.73 9.03 3.20
N GLU A 53 8.07 8.51 2.02
CA GLU A 53 9.44 8.52 1.51
C GLU A 53 10.03 9.93 1.54
N ASN A 54 9.32 10.91 0.97
CA ASN A 54 9.80 12.29 0.88
C ASN A 54 9.93 12.94 2.26
N ALA A 55 8.99 12.68 3.16
CA ALA A 55 9.03 13.21 4.53
C ALA A 55 10.24 12.65 5.30
N HIS A 56 10.45 11.33 5.26
CA HIS A 56 11.58 10.68 5.93
C HIS A 56 12.93 11.09 5.33
N ARG A 57 13.01 11.23 4.00
CA ARG A 57 14.21 11.71 3.31
C ARG A 57 14.54 13.16 3.69
N SER A 58 13.53 14.03 3.75
CA SER A 58 13.70 15.43 4.17
C SER A 58 14.18 15.56 5.62
N ASN A 59 13.84 14.58 6.46
CA ASN A 59 14.25 14.51 7.87
C ASN A 59 15.59 13.80 8.09
N GLY A 60 16.30 13.40 7.02
CA GLY A 60 17.58 12.69 7.10
C GLY A 60 17.48 11.24 7.54
N SER A 61 16.29 10.63 7.49
CA SER A 61 16.06 9.22 7.81
C SER A 61 16.07 8.38 6.52
N ASP A 62 17.25 8.29 5.90
CA ASP A 62 17.40 7.67 4.58
C ASP A 62 17.08 6.18 4.55
N ASP A 63 17.45 5.41 5.59
CA ASP A 63 17.13 3.98 5.67
C ASP A 63 15.60 3.76 5.73
N THR A 64 14.86 4.60 6.46
CA THR A 64 13.40 4.57 6.53
C THR A 64 12.77 4.97 5.20
N ALA A 65 13.27 6.04 4.57
CA ALA A 65 12.80 6.46 3.25
C ALA A 65 13.03 5.37 2.19
N ASN A 66 14.16 4.66 2.27
CA ASN A 66 14.47 3.55 1.37
C ASN A 66 13.53 2.36 1.60
N ALA A 67 13.08 2.09 2.83
CA ALA A 67 12.07 1.07 3.08
C ALA A 67 10.73 1.41 2.41
N PHE A 68 10.26 2.66 2.53
CA PHE A 68 9.05 3.14 1.84
C PHE A 68 9.19 3.08 0.32
N MET A 69 10.35 3.48 -0.20
CA MET A 69 10.65 3.41 -1.63
C MET A 69 10.58 1.97 -2.13
N MET A 70 11.28 1.03 -1.47
CA MET A 70 11.30 -0.40 -1.82
C MET A 70 9.88 -0.99 -1.83
N VAL A 71 9.07 -0.71 -0.80
CA VAL A 71 7.69 -1.19 -0.76
C VAL A 71 6.87 -0.64 -1.92
N ARG A 72 6.99 0.67 -2.21
CA ARG A 72 6.27 1.31 -3.32
C ARG A 72 6.67 0.73 -4.68
N THR A 73 7.96 0.55 -4.93
CA THR A 73 8.47 0.20 -6.28
C THR A 73 8.51 -1.29 -6.54
N GLU A 74 8.70 -2.13 -5.52
CA GLU A 74 8.97 -3.56 -5.69
C GLU A 74 7.84 -4.45 -5.17
N LEU A 75 7.14 -4.04 -4.10
CA LEU A 75 6.28 -4.95 -3.34
C LEU A 75 4.79 -4.61 -3.45
N LEU A 76 4.45 -3.35 -3.69
CA LEU A 76 3.06 -2.89 -3.79
C LEU A 76 2.26 -3.69 -4.82
N HIS A 77 2.85 -3.98 -6.00
CA HIS A 77 2.18 -4.77 -7.04
C HIS A 77 1.87 -6.21 -6.61
N SER A 78 2.74 -6.85 -5.83
CA SER A 78 2.47 -8.18 -5.27
C SER A 78 1.30 -8.11 -4.30
N VAL A 79 1.32 -7.13 -3.39
CA VAL A 79 0.25 -6.88 -2.42
C VAL A 79 -1.09 -6.66 -3.11
N VAL A 80 -1.13 -5.89 -4.20
CA VAL A 80 -2.38 -5.69 -4.98
C VAL A 80 -2.92 -7.02 -5.50
N ARG A 81 -2.04 -7.84 -6.07
CA ARG A 81 -2.44 -9.10 -6.68
C ARG A 81 -2.97 -10.07 -5.63
N ASP A 82 -2.26 -10.21 -4.52
CA ASP A 82 -2.65 -11.09 -3.42
C ASP A 82 -3.96 -10.63 -2.77
N LEU A 83 -4.16 -9.31 -2.62
CA LEU A 83 -5.42 -8.75 -2.14
C LEU A 83 -6.57 -8.95 -3.14
N TYR A 84 -6.32 -8.83 -4.44
CA TYR A 84 -7.34 -9.09 -5.46
C TYR A 84 -7.80 -10.55 -5.40
N ASP A 85 -6.84 -11.50 -5.47
CA ASP A 85 -7.12 -12.93 -5.46
C ASP A 85 -7.84 -13.39 -4.18
N ARG A 86 -7.62 -12.69 -3.05
CA ARG A 86 -8.30 -12.96 -1.77
C ARG A 86 -9.70 -12.36 -1.64
N LEU A 87 -9.94 -11.20 -2.25
CA LEU A 87 -11.12 -10.36 -1.97
C LEU A 87 -12.19 -10.41 -3.06
N THR A 88 -11.90 -11.03 -4.21
CA THR A 88 -12.82 -11.23 -5.34
C THR A 88 -13.09 -12.70 -5.59
#